data_AF-L1J6V0-F1
#
_entry.id   AF-L1J6V0-F1
#
_cell.length_a   1.000
_cell.length_b   1.000
_cell.length_c   1.000
_cell.angle_alpha   90.00
_cell.angle_beta   90.00
_cell.angle_gamma   90.00
#
_symmetry.space_group_name_H-M   'P 1'
#
loop_
_entity.id
_entity.type
_entity.pdbx_description
1 polymer ?
#
loop_
_entity_poly.entity_id
_entity_poly.type
_entity_poly.pdbx_seq_one_letter_code
_entity_poly.pdbx_strand_id
1 'polypeptide(L)'
;MEGRKTRNLCEHGRLRSQCKDCGGGGICEHGRLRSQCKDCGGGGICEHGRLRSQCKDCGGGGICEHGRRRSQCKDCGGRSICEHGRQRSGCKDCGGGGICEHGRRRSQCKDCGGGSICEHGRQRLQCKDCGGGSICEHGRQRSGCKDCGGRSICEHGRRRSQCKDS
;
A
#
# COMPACT_ATOMS: atom_id res chain seq x y z
N MET A 1 4.50 39.53 -19.63
CA MET A 1 5.28 38.31 -20.01
C MET A 1 4.34 37.11 -19.95
N GLU A 2 3.52 36.89 -20.98
CA GLU A 2 2.60 35.75 -21.05
C GLU A 2 3.19 34.66 -21.95
N GLY A 3 3.86 33.69 -21.31
CA GLY A 3 4.66 32.67 -21.99
C GLY A 3 4.01 31.28 -21.93
N ARG A 4 3.58 30.78 -23.11
CA ARG A 4 3.48 29.37 -23.52
C ARG A 4 2.91 28.38 -22.49
N LYS A 5 1.59 28.15 -22.49
CA LYS A 5 1.03 26.88 -21.99
C LYS A 5 -0.10 26.43 -22.92
N THR A 6 -0.18 25.11 -23.15
CA THR A 6 -1.29 24.34 -23.78
C THR A 6 -1.21 23.81 -25.23
N ARG A 7 -0.03 23.66 -25.88
CA ARG A 7 0.04 22.89 -27.16
C ARG A 7 0.38 21.40 -27.05
N ASN A 8 0.82 20.92 -25.89
CA ASN A 8 1.31 19.55 -25.71
C ASN A 8 0.40 18.61 -24.91
N LEU A 9 -0.77 19.09 -24.46
CA LEU A 9 -1.78 18.23 -23.84
C LEU A 9 -2.73 17.66 -24.91
N CYS A 10 -3.20 16.44 -24.72
CA CYS A 10 -4.29 15.85 -25.49
C CYS A 10 -5.64 16.14 -24.83
N GLU A 11 -6.74 15.76 -25.49
CA GLU A 11 -8.11 15.85 -24.96
C GLU A 11 -8.30 15.11 -23.62
N HIS A 12 -7.49 14.08 -23.36
CA HIS A 12 -7.47 13.35 -22.09
C HIS A 12 -6.75 14.11 -20.95
N GLY A 13 -6.35 15.36 -21.16
CA GLY A 13 -5.63 16.17 -20.17
C GLY A 13 -4.22 15.68 -19.83
N ARG A 14 -3.67 14.76 -20.63
CA ARG A 14 -2.30 14.21 -20.47
C ARG A 14 -1.36 14.80 -21.51
N LEU A 15 -0.06 14.79 -21.25
CA LEU A 15 0.91 15.08 -22.30
C LEU A 15 0.73 14.09 -23.46
N ARG A 16 0.64 14.58 -24.71
CA ARG A 16 0.41 13.74 -25.90
C ARG A 16 1.38 12.56 -25.98
N SER A 17 2.65 12.78 -25.66
CA SER A 17 3.70 11.75 -25.66
C SER A 17 3.53 10.69 -24.55
N GLN A 18 2.73 10.96 -23.52
CA GLN A 18 2.51 10.08 -22.37
C GLN A 18 1.06 9.58 -22.28
N CYS A 19 0.23 9.91 -23.26
CA CYS A 19 -1.15 9.45 -23.27
C CYS A 19 -1.24 8.07 -23.89
N LYS A 20 -1.62 7.07 -23.08
CA LYS A 20 -1.89 5.71 -23.56
C LYS A 20 -2.99 5.68 -24.63
N ASP A 21 -4.06 6.42 -24.38
CA ASP A 21 -5.25 6.45 -25.25
C ASP A 21 -4.97 7.13 -26.60
N CYS A 22 -3.96 8.00 -26.68
CA CYS A 22 -3.52 8.63 -27.93
C CYS A 22 -2.33 7.90 -28.58
N GLY A 23 -1.90 6.74 -28.06
CA GLY A 23 -0.71 6.05 -28.56
C GLY A 23 0.58 6.86 -28.44
N GLY A 24 0.69 7.73 -27.42
CA GLY A 24 1.83 8.63 -27.24
C GLY A 24 3.16 7.88 -27.26
N GLY A 25 4.14 8.37 -28.02
CA GLY A 25 5.41 7.66 -28.28
C GLY A 25 6.25 7.31 -27.03
N GLY A 26 5.98 7.93 -25.89
CA GLY A 26 6.56 7.60 -24.59
C GLY A 26 5.92 6.40 -23.90
N ILE A 27 4.87 5.82 -24.46
CA ILE A 27 4.18 4.62 -23.97
C ILE A 27 4.70 3.39 -24.73
N CYS A 28 4.99 2.32 -24.00
CA CYS A 28 5.38 1.03 -24.59
C CYS A 28 4.13 0.18 -24.92
N GLU A 29 4.34 -0.93 -25.62
CA GLU A 29 3.29 -1.92 -25.92
C GLU A 29 2.57 -2.45 -24.66
N HIS A 30 3.25 -2.51 -23.51
CA HIS A 30 2.67 -2.88 -22.21
C HIS A 30 1.75 -1.78 -21.62
N GLY A 31 1.55 -0.67 -22.32
CA GLY A 31 0.71 0.45 -21.88
C GLY A 31 1.29 1.25 -20.71
N ARG A 32 2.60 1.11 -20.45
CA ARG A 32 3.33 1.84 -19.40
C ARG A 32 4.26 2.88 -20.02
N LEU A 33 4.69 3.88 -19.26
CA LEU A 33 5.77 4.75 -19.70
C LEU A 33 7.03 3.93 -19.98
N ARG A 34 7.62 4.06 -21.18
CA ARG A 34 8.80 3.31 -21.62
C ARG A 34 9.93 3.37 -20.59
N SER A 35 10.20 4.56 -20.04
CA SER A 35 11.23 4.77 -19.02
C SER A 35 10.97 4.06 -17.69
N GLN A 36 9.74 3.64 -17.41
CA GLN A 36 9.33 2.98 -16.18
C GLN A 36 8.87 1.53 -16.39
N CYS A 37 8.94 1.03 -17.63
CA CYS A 37 8.53 -0.33 -17.94
C CYS A 37 9.68 -1.31 -17.67
N LYS A 38 9.47 -2.22 -16.72
CA LYS A 38 10.46 -3.28 -16.40
C LYS A 38 10.68 -4.21 -17.60
N ASP A 39 9.59 -4.60 -18.25
CA ASP A 39 9.61 -5.54 -19.37
C ASP A 39 10.34 -4.97 -20.59
N CYS A 40 10.43 -3.63 -20.71
CA CYS A 40 11.17 -2.96 -21.77
C CYS A 40 12.58 -2.51 -21.34
N GLY A 41 13.04 -2.86 -20.14
CA GLY A 41 14.31 -2.37 -19.61
C GLY A 41 14.39 -0.85 -19.46
N GLY A 42 13.26 -0.19 -19.19
CA GLY A 42 13.17 1.27 -19.13
C GLY A 42 14.23 1.89 -18.23
N GLY A 43 14.93 2.94 -18.70
CA GLY A 43 16.09 3.52 -18.00
C GLY A 43 15.83 4.04 -16.57
N GLY A 44 14.57 4.25 -16.19
CA GLY A 44 14.16 4.58 -14.82
C GLY A 44 14.09 3.37 -13.87
N ILE A 45 14.31 2.14 -14.36
CA ILE A 45 14.38 0.91 -13.58
C ILE A 45 15.85 0.58 -13.26
N CYS A 46 16.13 0.20 -12.01
CA CYS A 46 17.45 -0.28 -11.60
C CYS A 46 17.57 -1.79 -11.79
N GLU A 47 18.78 -2.31 -11.61
CA GLU A 47 19.08 -3.76 -11.65
C GLU A 47 18.21 -4.61 -10.70
N HIS A 48 17.79 -4.03 -9.57
CA HIS A 48 16.87 -4.67 -8.61
C HIS A 48 15.42 -4.74 -9.11
N GLY A 49 15.15 -4.33 -10.35
CA GLY A 49 13.81 -4.28 -10.93
C GLY A 49 12.88 -3.28 -10.24
N ARG A 50 13.41 -2.24 -9.57
CA ARG A 50 12.63 -1.18 -8.91
C ARG A 50 12.85 0.16 -9.62
N LEU A 51 11.93 1.11 -9.46
CA LEU A 51 12.19 2.48 -9.91
C LEU A 51 13.43 3.01 -9.19
N ARG A 52 14.43 3.51 -9.94
CA ARG A 52 15.72 4.00 -9.41
C ARG A 52 15.53 4.97 -8.25
N SER A 53 14.61 5.93 -8.40
CA SER A 53 14.30 6.93 -7.37
C SER A 53 13.69 6.35 -6.08
N GLN A 54 13.16 5.14 -6.11
CA GLN A 54 12.52 4.47 -4.97
C GLN A 54 13.32 3.26 -4.47
N CYS A 55 14.47 2.96 -5.09
CA CYS A 55 15.29 1.82 -4.70
C CYS A 55 16.18 2.19 -3.52
N LYS A 56 15.99 1.51 -2.39
CA LYS A 56 16.83 1.68 -1.20
C LYS A 56 18.27 1.28 -1.46
N ASP A 57 18.46 0.15 -2.14
CA ASP A 57 19.79 -0.44 -2.40
C ASP A 57 20.62 0.43 -3.36
N CYS A 58 19.97 1.21 -4.22
CA CYS A 58 20.64 2.16 -5.12
C CYS A 58 20.75 3.59 -4.55
N GLY A 59 20.34 3.81 -3.29
CA GLY A 59 20.31 5.16 -2.70
C GLY A 59 19.40 6.15 -3.45
N GLY A 60 18.33 5.65 -4.09
CA GLY A 60 17.45 6.44 -4.94
C GLY A 60 17.00 7.74 -4.29
N GLY A 61 16.92 8.85 -5.05
CA GLY A 61 16.67 10.19 -4.49
C GLY A 61 15.36 10.36 -3.69
N GLY A 62 14.42 9.42 -3.77
CA GLY A 62 13.22 9.35 -2.93
C GLY A 62 13.42 8.67 -1.58
N ILE A 63 14.60 8.13 -1.27
CA ILE A 63 14.97 7.48 -0.02
C ILE A 63 15.83 8.45 0.81
N CYS A 64 15.60 8.51 2.12
CA CYS A 64 16.41 9.30 3.06
C CYS A 64 17.53 8.45 3.69
N GLU A 65 18.43 9.10 4.41
CA GLU A 65 19.51 8.45 5.18
C GLU A 65 19.01 7.36 6.15
N HIS A 66 17.79 7.51 6.69
CA HIS A 66 17.13 6.50 7.53
C HIS A 66 16.66 5.25 6.75
N GLY A 67 16.91 5.18 5.44
CA GLY A 67 16.49 4.07 4.60
C GLY A 67 14.98 3.98 4.37
N ARG A 68 14.24 5.06 4.64
CA ARG A 68 12.78 5.18 4.45
C ARG A 68 12.49 6.09 3.25
N ARG A 69 11.28 6.00 2.68
CA ARG A 69 10.83 7.00 1.69
C ARG A 69 10.80 8.38 2.33
N ARG A 70 11.48 9.38 1.74
CA ARG A 70 11.57 10.76 2.26
C ARG A 70 10.22 11.34 2.64
N SER A 71 9.21 11.16 1.78
CA SER A 71 7.86 11.68 2.04
C SER A 71 7.18 11.05 3.26
N GLN A 72 7.62 9.87 3.71
CA GLN A 72 7.04 9.11 4.82
C GLN A 72 7.96 9.05 6.04
N CYS A 73 9.15 9.66 6.00
CA CYS A 73 10.07 9.64 7.13
C CYS A 73 9.69 10.74 8.11
N LYS A 74 9.33 10.36 9.35
CA LYS A 74 9.03 11.31 10.43
C LYS A 74 10.26 12.17 10.77
N ASP A 75 11.42 11.54 10.86
CA ASP A 75 12.69 12.18 11.24
C ASP A 75 13.15 13.21 10.20
N CYS A 76 12.73 13.06 8.94
CA CYS A 76 13.00 14.04 7.86
C CYS A 76 11.86 15.03 7.61
N GLY A 77 10.83 15.08 8.47
CA GLY A 77 9.67 15.96 8.26
C GLY A 77 8.85 15.62 7.00
N GLY A 78 8.82 14.34 6.62
CA GLY A 78 8.22 13.89 5.37
C GLY A 78 6.78 14.38 5.18
N ARG A 79 6.45 14.93 4.01
CA ARG A 79 5.15 15.54 3.70
C ARG A 79 3.91 14.69 4.00
N SER A 80 4.05 13.37 4.00
CA SER A 80 2.95 12.43 4.30
C SER A 80 2.73 12.24 5.80
N ILE A 81 3.58 12.80 6.66
CA ILE A 81 3.48 12.77 8.11
C ILE A 81 2.84 14.08 8.59
N CYS A 82 1.87 13.98 9.51
CA CYS A 82 1.26 15.14 10.16
C CYS A 82 2.05 15.54 11.43
N GLU A 83 1.67 16.67 12.02
CA GLU A 83 2.23 17.16 13.29
C GLU A 83 2.12 16.14 14.43
N HIS A 84 1.07 15.30 14.43
CA HIS A 84 0.90 14.19 15.38
C HIS A 84 1.87 13.02 15.17
N GLY A 85 2.79 13.10 14.20
CA GLY A 85 3.75 12.04 13.86
C GLY A 85 3.12 10.81 13.21
N ARG A 86 1.87 10.89 12.73
CA ARG A 86 1.13 9.82 12.05
C ARG A 86 1.11 10.08 10.53
N GLN A 87 0.86 9.06 9.71
CA GLN A 87 0.56 9.31 8.31
C GLN A 87 -0.73 10.14 8.18
N ARG A 88 -0.67 11.25 7.43
CA ARG A 88 -1.77 12.21 7.24
C ARG A 88 -3.07 11.53 6.83
N SER A 89 -3.00 10.59 5.88
CA SER A 89 -4.18 9.87 5.39
C SER A 89 -4.88 9.04 6.46
N GLY A 90 -4.17 8.59 7.50
CA GLY A 90 -4.72 7.79 8.60
C GLY A 90 -4.84 8.54 9.92
N CYS A 91 -4.59 9.85 9.95
CA CYS A 91 -4.68 10.63 11.17
C CYS A 91 -6.12 11.12 11.37
N LYS A 92 -6.77 10.65 12.44
CA LYS A 92 -8.13 11.05 12.80
C LYS A 92 -8.20 12.54 13.13
N ASP A 93 -7.21 13.04 13.88
CA ASP A 93 -7.14 14.43 14.34
C ASP A 93 -6.98 15.42 13.17
N CYS A 94 -6.34 15.00 12.08
CA CYS A 94 -6.21 15.80 10.86
C CYS A 94 -7.33 15.54 9.83
N GLY A 95 -8.36 14.74 10.16
CA GLY A 95 -9.41 14.39 9.20
C GLY A 95 -8.89 13.64 7.96
N GLY A 96 -7.83 12.83 8.12
CA GLY A 96 -7.17 12.14 7.03
C GLY A 96 -8.13 11.37 6.13
N GLY A 97 -7.95 11.46 4.80
CA GLY A 97 -8.90 10.88 3.82
C GLY A 97 -9.13 9.36 3.91
N GLY A 98 -8.31 8.63 4.68
CA GLY A 98 -8.52 7.22 5.01
C GLY A 98 -9.43 6.96 6.21
N ILE A 99 -9.88 8.00 6.90
CA ILE A 99 -10.82 7.96 8.03
C ILE A 99 -12.22 8.35 7.53
N CYS A 100 -13.26 7.64 7.96
CA CYS A 100 -14.65 7.97 7.67
C CYS A 100 -15.24 8.89 8.74
N GLU A 101 -16.43 9.40 8.49
CA GLU A 101 -17.20 10.21 9.45
C GLU A 101 -17.43 9.49 10.79
N HIS A 102 -17.54 8.15 10.79
CA HIS A 102 -17.61 7.33 12.00
C HIS A 102 -16.30 7.27 12.81
N GLY A 103 -15.24 7.97 12.37
CA GLY A 103 -13.94 7.98 13.03
C GLY A 103 -13.16 6.66 12.91
N ARG A 104 -13.59 5.74 12.03
CA ARG A 104 -12.95 4.45 11.73
C ARG A 104 -12.14 4.55 10.44
N ARG A 105 -11.19 3.62 10.22
CA ARG A 105 -10.57 3.49 8.89
C ARG A 105 -11.63 3.14 7.87
N ARG A 106 -11.75 3.90 6.77
CA ARG A 106 -12.78 3.70 5.71
C ARG A 106 -12.84 2.26 5.23
N SER A 107 -11.67 1.66 4.97
CA SER A 107 -11.59 0.26 4.51
C SER A 107 -12.15 -0.76 5.50
N GLN A 108 -12.21 -0.44 6.79
CA GLN A 108 -12.66 -1.33 7.86
C GLN A 108 -14.02 -0.92 8.44
N CYS A 109 -14.64 0.15 7.94
CA CYS A 109 -15.91 0.63 8.44
C CYS A 109 -17.05 -0.15 7.79
N LYS A 110 -17.80 -0.91 8.59
CA LYS A 110 -18.98 -1.67 8.12
C LYS A 110 -20.05 -0.74 7.56
N ASP A 111 -20.30 0.37 8.25
CA ASP A 111 -21.35 1.33 7.90
C ASP A 111 -21.07 2.04 6.57
N CYS A 112 -19.79 2.18 6.20
CA CYS A 112 -19.36 2.72 4.90
C CYS A 112 -19.14 1.64 3.82
N GLY A 113 -19.45 0.37 4.08
CA GLY A 113 -19.19 -0.73 3.13
C GLY A 113 -17.69 -0.92 2.83
N GLY A 114 -16.82 -0.66 3.82
CA GLY A 114 -15.37 -0.66 3.65
C GLY A 114 -14.85 -1.95 2.98
N GLY A 115 -13.91 -1.82 2.05
CA GLY A 115 -13.41 -2.95 1.25
C GLY A 115 -12.71 -4.08 2.02
N SER A 116 -12.51 -3.97 3.33
CA SER A 116 -12.07 -5.09 4.19
C SER A 116 -13.23 -5.86 4.81
N ILE A 117 -14.48 -5.42 4.63
CA ILE A 117 -15.70 -6.03 5.14
C ILE A 117 -16.36 -6.85 4.03
N CYS A 118 -16.72 -8.10 4.31
CA CYS A 118 -17.48 -8.94 3.38
C CYS A 118 -18.99 -8.67 3.46
N GLU A 119 -19.74 -9.27 2.56
CA GLU A 119 -21.22 -9.23 2.57
C GLU A 119 -21.83 -9.73 3.89
N HIS A 120 -21.16 -10.66 4.58
CA HIS A 120 -21.55 -11.13 5.92
C HIS A 120 -21.31 -10.11 7.04
N GLY A 121 -20.82 -8.90 6.73
CA GLY A 121 -20.54 -7.85 7.71
C GLY A 121 -19.34 -8.14 8.62
N ARG A 122 -18.51 -9.13 8.28
CA ARG A 122 -17.29 -9.53 9.00
C ARG A 122 -16.06 -9.02 8.25
N GLN A 123 -14.91 -8.94 8.92
CA GLN A 123 -13.66 -8.69 8.19
C GLN A 123 -13.38 -9.86 7.23
N ARG A 124 -13.15 -9.58 5.94
CA ARG A 124 -12.92 -10.57 4.87
C ARG A 124 -11.88 -11.60 5.26
N LEU A 125 -10.76 -11.16 5.83
CA LEU A 125 -9.66 -12.02 6.26
C LEU A 125 -10.06 -13.03 7.35
N GLN A 126 -11.09 -12.73 8.13
CA GLN A 126 -11.53 -13.53 9.28
C GLN A 126 -12.88 -14.24 9.03
N CYS A 127 -13.50 -14.00 7.87
CA CYS A 127 -14.79 -14.58 7.54
C CYS A 127 -14.58 -16.03 7.06
N LYS A 128 -15.09 -16.99 7.83
CA LYS A 128 -15.03 -18.42 7.47
C LYS A 128 -15.82 -18.70 6.18
N ASP A 129 -16.97 -18.08 6.05
CA ASP A 129 -17.89 -18.25 4.92
C ASP A 129 -17.26 -17.77 3.60
N CYS A 130 -16.35 -16.80 3.67
CA CYS A 130 -15.58 -16.31 2.51
C CYS A 130 -14.21 -17.01 2.35
N GLY A 131 -13.89 -18.03 3.15
CA GLY A 131 -12.56 -18.66 3.14
C GLY A 131 -11.43 -17.69 3.49
N GLY A 132 -11.70 -16.73 4.38
CA GLY A 132 -10.79 -15.64 4.71
C GLY A 132 -9.37 -16.12 5.06
N GLY A 133 -8.34 -15.44 4.54
CA GLY A 133 -6.95 -15.91 4.64
C GLY A 133 -6.41 -16.13 6.05
N SER A 134 -7.06 -15.61 7.10
CA SER A 134 -6.71 -15.89 8.50
C SER A 134 -7.32 -17.19 9.03
N ILE A 135 -8.17 -17.86 8.27
CA ILE A 135 -8.80 -19.13 8.60
C ILE A 135 -8.00 -20.27 7.95
N CYS A 136 -7.66 -21.30 8.72
CA CYS A 136 -7.03 -22.51 8.21
C CYS A 136 -8.06 -23.49 7.64
N GLU A 137 -7.59 -24.54 6.99
CA GLU A 137 -8.42 -25.65 6.48
C GLU A 137 -9.28 -26.30 7.59
N HIS A 138 -8.82 -26.29 8.84
CA HIS A 138 -9.57 -26.76 10.01
C HIS A 138 -10.70 -25.79 10.46
N GLY A 139 -10.97 -24.72 9.71
CA GLY A 139 -12.02 -23.74 10.04
C GLY A 139 -11.74 -22.90 11.30
N ARG A 140 -10.50 -22.87 11.79
CA ARG A 140 -10.05 -22.09 12.95
C ARG A 140 -9.19 -20.92 12.51
N GLN A 141 -9.02 -19.90 13.35
CA GLN A 141 -8.01 -18.87 13.05
C GLN A 141 -6.62 -19.49 13.06
N ARG A 142 -5.84 -19.28 11.99
CA ARG A 142 -4.49 -19.81 11.79
C ARG A 142 -3.57 -19.54 12.98
N SER A 143 -3.63 -18.34 13.54
CA SER A 143 -2.83 -17.94 14.69
C SER A 143 -3.08 -18.81 15.93
N GLY A 144 -4.30 -19.31 16.13
CA GLY A 144 -4.70 -20.13 17.29
C GLY A 144 -4.92 -21.60 16.96
N CYS A 145 -4.60 -22.06 15.74
CA CYS A 145 -4.79 -23.44 15.36
C CYS A 145 -3.59 -24.27 15.80
N LYS A 146 -3.79 -25.17 16.77
CA LYS A 146 -2.76 -26.10 17.26
C LYS A 146 -2.22 -26.99 16.13
N ASP A 147 -3.13 -27.51 15.30
CA ASP A 147 -2.82 -28.42 14.20
C ASP A 147 -1.98 -27.73 13.11
N CYS A 148 -2.09 -26.40 12.97
CA CYS A 148 -1.27 -25.61 12.06
C CYS A 148 -0.03 -24.98 12.74
N GLY A 149 0.28 -25.32 13.99
CA GLY A 149 1.39 -24.69 14.73
C GLY A 149 1.23 -23.18 14.90
N GLY A 150 0.00 -22.71 15.08
CA GLY A 150 -0.33 -21.29 15.12
C GLY A 150 0.52 -20.50 16.12
N ARG A 151 0.96 -19.30 15.74
CA ARG A 151 1.85 -18.43 16.55
C ARG A 151 1.37 -18.17 17.99
N SER A 152 0.06 -18.19 18.22
CA SER A 152 -0.54 -18.01 19.55
C SER A 152 -0.51 -19.27 20.41
N ILE A 153 -0.01 -20.39 19.88
CA ILE A 153 0.15 -21.66 20.58
C ILE A 153 1.62 -21.81 20.97
N CYS A 154 1.89 -22.15 22.24
CA CYS A 154 3.24 -22.50 22.69
C CYS A 154 3.56 -23.96 22.35
N GLU A 155 4.82 -24.37 22.47
CA GLU A 155 5.26 -25.73 22.13
C GLU A 155 4.50 -26.82 22.90
N HIS A 156 4.04 -26.50 24.13
CA HIS A 156 3.19 -27.34 24.96
C HIS A 156 1.73 -27.48 24.46
N GLY A 157 1.40 -26.93 23.29
CA GLY A 157 0.06 -27.01 22.72
C GLY A 157 -1.02 -26.17 23.42
N ARG A 158 -0.62 -25.25 24.32
CA ARG A 158 -1.50 -24.32 25.05
C ARG A 158 -1.42 -22.91 24.46
N ARG A 159 -2.36 -22.03 24.81
CA ARG A 159 -2.27 -20.61 24.42
C ARG A 159 -1.01 -19.99 25.03
N ARG A 160 -0.16 -19.39 24.20
CA ARG A 160 1.13 -18.81 24.60
C ARG A 160 0.97 -17.75 25.70
N SER A 161 -0.13 -16.99 25.71
CA SER A 161 -0.45 -16.02 26.77
C SER A 161 -0.71 -16.65 28.15
N GLN A 162 -0.90 -17.96 28.22
CA GLN A 162 -1.15 -18.72 29.45
C GLN A 162 0.03 -19.63 29.81
N CYS A 163 1.07 -19.68 28.97
CA CYS A 163 2.31 -20.38 29.29
C CYS A 163 3.13 -19.42 30.17
N LYS A 164 3.22 -19.70 31.47
CA LYS A 164 4.19 -19.02 32.34
C LYS A 164 5.56 -19.49 31.87
N ASP A 165 6.40 -18.56 31.44
CA ASP A 165 7.81 -18.80 31.18
C ASP A 165 8.41 -19.48 32.43
N SER A 166 9.10 -20.60 32.26
CA SER A 166 9.89 -21.27 33.31
C SER A 166 11.33 -21.30 32.85
#